data_AF-A0A6V7J334-F1
#
_entry.id   AF-A0A6V7J334-F1
#
_cell.length_a   1.000
_cell.length_b   1.000
_cell.length_c   1.000
_cell.angle_alpha   90.00
_cell.angle_beta   90.00
_cell.angle_gamma   90.00
#
_symmetry.space_group_name_H-M   'P 1'
#
loop_
_entity.id
_entity.type
_entity.pdbx_description
1 polymer ?
#
loop_
_entity_poly.entity_id
_entity_poly.type
_entity_poly.pdbx_seq_one_letter_code
_entity_poly.pdbx_strand_id
1 'polypeptide(L)' 'MAQLKVAIIGQSNFAAEVYKLLKQNGHKITGVFTIPDKANREDPL' A
#
# COMPACT_ATOMS: atom_id res chain seq x y z
N MET A 1 7.95 0.94 18.95
CA MET A 1 8.07 1.83 17.77
C MET A 1 6.88 2.79 17.77
N ALA A 2 7.04 4.02 17.29
CA ALA A 2 5.92 4.96 17.21
C ALA A 2 4.92 4.52 16.13
N GLN A 3 3.63 4.52 16.46
CA GLN A 3 2.56 4.21 15.52
C GLN A 3 2.29 5.44 14.64
N LEU A 4 2.56 5.33 13.34
CA LEU A 4 2.33 6.39 12.36
C LEU A 4 1.00 6.19 11.64
N LYS A 5 0.41 7.30 11.18
CA LYS A 5 -0.65 7.30 10.17
C LYS A 5 0.00 7.48 8.81
N VAL A 6 -0.18 6.53 7.90
CA VAL A 6 0.55 6.46 6.63
C VAL A 6 -0.42 6.43 5.46
N ALA A 7 -0.19 7.30 4.47
CA ALA A 7 -0.79 7.20 3.15
C ALA A 7 0.23 6.56 2.19
N ILE A 8 -0.20 5.55 1.43
CA ILE A 8 0.64 4.88 0.42
C ILE A 8 0.21 5.37 -0.96
N ILE A 9 1.16 5.85 -1.75
CA ILE A 9 0.96 6.25 -3.15
C ILE A 9 1.94 5.44 -3.98
N GLY A 10 1.45 4.42 -4.66
CA GLY A 10 2.29 3.43 -5.32
C GLY A 10 1.46 2.38 -6.04
N GLN A 11 2.15 1.58 -6.84
CA GLN A 11 1.57 0.54 -7.69
C GLN A 11 2.50 -0.69 -7.67
N SER A 12 2.05 -1.81 -8.23
CA SER A 12 2.73 -3.10 -8.39
C SER A 12 2.93 -3.92 -7.11
N ASN A 13 3.41 -5.16 -7.28
CA ASN A 13 3.75 -6.08 -6.19
C ASN A 13 4.70 -5.46 -5.14
N PHE A 14 5.61 -4.57 -5.55
CA PHE A 14 6.53 -3.92 -4.61
C PHE A 14 5.77 -3.08 -3.57
N ALA A 15 4.78 -2.30 -4.01
CA ALA A 15 4.02 -1.45 -3.12
C ALA A 15 3.08 -2.26 -2.22
N ALA A 16 2.58 -3.41 -2.70
CA ALA A 16 1.85 -4.37 -1.88
C ALA A 16 2.71 -4.96 -0.74
N GLU A 17 3.98 -5.28 -0.99
CA GLU A 17 4.90 -5.74 0.05
C GLU A 17 5.22 -4.64 1.08
N VAL A 18 5.39 -3.40 0.63
CA VAL A 18 5.56 -2.24 1.53
C VAL A 18 4.33 -2.06 2.42
N TYR A 19 3.11 -2.15 1.87
CA TYR A 19 1.87 -2.09 2.65
C TYR A 19 1.83 -3.17 3.74
N LYS A 20 2.16 -4.42 3.40
CA LYS A 20 2.20 -5.54 4.35
C LYS A 20 3.20 -5.27 5.47
N LEU A 21 4.42 -4.83 5.14
CA LEU A 21 5.46 -4.56 6.12
C LEU A 21 5.07 -3.43 7.08
N LEU A 22 4.52 -2.33 6.55
CA LEU A 22 4.06 -1.20 7.38
C LEU A 22 2.94 -1.60 8.34
N LYS A 23 2.02 -2.46 7.88
CA LYS A 23 0.94 -3.00 8.72
C LYS A 23 1.48 -3.97 9.78
N GLN A 24 2.42 -4.85 9.42
CA GLN A 24 3.11 -5.75 10.36
C GLN A 24 3.89 -4.98 11.43
N ASN A 25 4.48 -3.82 11.07
CA ASN A 25 5.18 -2.93 12.00
C ASN A 25 4.24 -2.11 12.89
N GLY A 26 2.91 -2.31 12.79
CA GLY A 26 1.91 -1.70 13.66
C GLY A 26 1.49 -0.28 13.25
N HIS A 27 1.88 0.19 12.06
CA HIS A 27 1.45 1.48 11.54
C HIS A 27 0.01 1.41 11.01
N LYS A 28 -0.71 2.54 11.07
CA LYS A 28 -2.08 2.66 10.57
C LYS A 28 -2.05 3.23 9.15
N ILE A 29 -2.43 2.41 8.17
CA ILE A 29 -2.62 2.89 6.80
C ILE A 29 -3.97 3.63 6.72
N THR A 30 -3.94 4.90 6.33
CA THR A 30 -5.13 5.77 6.27
C THR A 30 -5.64 6.01 4.85
N GLY A 31 -4.87 5.61 3.83
CA GLY A 31 -5.28 5.66 2.44
C GLY A 31 -4.24 4.99 1.54
N VAL A 32 -4.72 4.40 0.46
CA VAL A 32 -3.88 3.83 -0.61
C VAL A 32 -4.35 4.48 -1.92
N PHE A 33 -3.40 5.00 -2.68
CA PHE A 33 -3.63 5.63 -3.98
C PHE A 33 -2.78 4.89 -5.02
N THR A 34 -3.45 4.20 -5.91
CA THR A 34 -2.82 3.47 -7.03
C THR A 34 -3.40 3.96 -8.36
N ILE A 35 -2.81 3.53 -9.48
CA ILE A 35 -3.36 3.80 -10.79
C ILE A 35 -4.59 2.92 -11.05
N PRO A 36 -5.57 3.39 -11.85
CA PRO A 36 -6.66 2.52 -12.29
C PRO A 36 -6.11 1.30 -13.05
N ASP A 37 -6.82 0.18 -12.93
CA ASP A 37 -6.47 -1.04 -13.63
C ASP A 37 -6.32 -0.78 -15.13
N LYS A 38 -5.23 -1.27 -15.72
CA LYS A 38 -5.05 -1.24 -17.17
C LYS A 38 -5.50 -2.58 -17.76
N ALA A 39 -6.63 -2.56 -18.45
CA ALA A 39 -7.25 -3.74 -19.06
C ALA A 39 -7.51 -4.85 -18.03
N ASN A 40 -6.92 -6.04 -18.22
CA ASN A 40 -7.09 -7.21 -17.34
C ASN A 40 -5.99 -7.34 -16.27
N ARG A 41 -5.19 -6.30 -16.03
CA ARG A 41 -4.12 -6.35 -15.02
C ARG A 41 -4.48 -5.44 -13.84
N GLU A 42 -5.04 -6.07 -12.82
CA GLU A 42 -5.34 -5.44 -11.53
C GLU A 42 -4.05 -5.07 -10.79
N ASP A 43 -4.07 -3.93 -10.11
CA ASP A 43 -3.01 -3.58 -9.16
C ASP A 43 -3.22 -4.32 -7.83
N PRO A 44 -2.21 -5.00 -7.27
CA PRO A 44 -2.35 -5.90 -6.11
C PRO A 44 -2.50 -5.19 -4.75
N LEU A 45 -2.86 -3.90 -4.74
CA LEU A 45 -2.86 -2.99 -3.59
C LEU A 45 -4.26 -2.60 -3.09
#